data_AF-A0A485LE76-F1
#
_entry.id   AF-A0A485LE76-F1
#
_cell.length_a   1.000
_cell.length_b   1.000
_cell.length_c   1.000
_cell.angle_alpha   90.00
_cell.angle_beta   90.00
_cell.angle_gamma   90.00
#
_symmetry.space_group_name_H-M   'P 1'
#
loop_
_entity.id
_entity.type
_entity.pdbx_description
1 polymer ?
#
loop_
_entity_poly.entity_id
_entity_poly.type
_entity_poly.pdbx_seq_one_letter_code
_entity_poly.pdbx_strand_id
1 'polypeptide(L)'
;MKFLYIAVVALLGLSAMPAVAAKDDKECEVCIKVVDTLKSQYTDLLAEKKGKAKLEVAELALEKMCSKFKNNPKEKKLCYFLEPMKKDAARQVTFGKDTLKICKDLTKKNPEFCSIRFPIKTEAGADYSKLRVKELKKILSERGVSCNGCVEKSDFVKKLQETEHMEL
;
A
#
# COMPACT_ATOMS: atom_id res chain seq x y z
N MET A 1 -55.96 -21.90 34.42
CA MET A 1 -55.13 -21.67 35.62
C MET A 1 -53.93 -22.60 35.57
N LYS A 2 -52.72 -22.09 35.90
CA LYS A 2 -51.40 -22.76 36.05
C LYS A 2 -50.74 -23.15 34.71
N PHE A 3 -49.84 -22.36 34.10
CA PHE A 3 -48.47 -21.91 34.45
C PHE A 3 -47.45 -23.02 34.74
N LEU A 4 -46.30 -22.92 34.03
CA LEU A 4 -44.96 -23.55 34.22
C LEU A 4 -44.81 -24.97 33.61
N TYR A 5 -43.80 -25.33 32.80
CA TYR A 5 -42.37 -24.99 32.72
C TYR A 5 -41.87 -25.07 31.25
N ILE A 6 -41.33 -24.00 30.65
CA ILE A 6 -39.89 -23.72 30.45
C ILE A 6 -39.01 -24.93 30.09
N ALA A 7 -38.68 -25.04 28.80
CA ALA A 7 -37.40 -25.58 28.33
C ALA A 7 -37.02 -24.91 27.00
N VAL A 8 -36.50 -23.69 27.08
CA VAL A 8 -35.88 -22.99 25.95
C VAL A 8 -34.50 -23.63 25.74
N VAL A 9 -34.38 -24.54 24.78
CA VAL A 9 -33.08 -25.01 24.29
C VAL A 9 -32.59 -23.99 23.26
N ALA A 10 -31.96 -22.93 23.76
CA ALA A 10 -31.18 -22.01 22.95
C ALA A 10 -29.91 -22.74 22.48
N LEU A 11 -29.97 -23.34 21.30
CA LEU A 11 -28.78 -23.75 20.55
C LEU A 11 -28.02 -22.46 20.19
N LEU A 12 -26.99 -22.18 20.99
CA LEU A 12 -25.95 -21.21 20.73
C LEU A 12 -25.31 -21.55 19.37
N GLY A 13 -25.80 -20.90 18.32
CA GLY A 13 -25.11 -20.79 17.07
C GLY A 13 -23.81 -20.04 17.32
N LEU A 14 -22.70 -20.79 17.44
CA LEU A 14 -21.36 -20.24 17.36
C LEU A 14 -21.13 -19.78 15.92
N SER A 15 -21.66 -18.61 15.57
CA SER A 15 -21.30 -17.93 14.34
C SER A 15 -19.85 -17.52 14.47
N ALA A 16 -18.95 -18.35 13.94
CA ALA A 16 -17.60 -17.91 13.61
C ALA A 16 -17.74 -16.77 12.59
N MET A 17 -17.70 -15.53 13.09
CA MET A 17 -17.54 -14.38 12.23
C MET A 17 -16.26 -14.60 11.44
N PRO A 18 -16.29 -14.60 10.10
CA PRO A 18 -15.06 -14.57 9.34
C PRO A 18 -14.30 -13.33 9.81
N ALA A 19 -13.08 -13.53 10.33
CA ALA A 19 -12.19 -12.43 10.62
C ALA A 19 -12.10 -11.59 9.35
N VAL A 20 -12.75 -10.43 9.37
CA VAL A 20 -12.63 -9.45 8.30
C VAL A 20 -11.17 -9.05 8.34
N ALA A 21 -10.37 -9.65 7.47
CA ALA A 21 -9.06 -9.16 7.12
C ALA A 21 -9.30 -7.76 6.54
N ALA A 22 -9.32 -6.76 7.41
CA ALA A 22 -9.49 -5.37 7.03
C ALA A 22 -8.46 -5.09 5.93
N LYS A 23 -8.91 -4.69 4.75
CA LYS A 23 -8.02 -4.39 3.61
C LYS A 23 -7.09 -3.26 4.02
N ASP A 24 -5.79 -3.39 3.78
CA ASP A 24 -4.81 -2.34 4.06
C ASP A 24 -5.13 -1.17 3.12
N ASP A 25 -5.85 -0.16 3.63
CA ASP A 25 -6.38 0.95 2.82
C ASP A 25 -5.26 1.79 2.17
N LYS A 26 -3.99 1.55 2.54
CA LYS A 26 -2.80 2.21 2.01
C LYS A 26 -1.80 1.24 1.37
N GLU A 27 -2.28 0.07 0.92
CA GLU A 27 -1.44 -0.89 0.21
C GLU A 27 -0.87 -0.26 -1.09
N CYS A 28 0.46 -0.30 -1.25
CA CYS A 28 1.15 0.16 -2.47
C CYS A 28 0.96 1.64 -2.84
N GLU A 29 0.57 2.51 -1.90
CA GLU A 29 0.16 3.90 -2.18
C GLU A 29 1.13 4.71 -3.07
N VAL A 30 2.45 4.56 -2.90
CA VAL A 30 3.43 5.27 -3.74
C VAL A 30 3.45 4.70 -5.16
N CYS A 31 3.44 3.37 -5.29
CA CYS A 31 3.33 2.72 -6.60
C CYS A 31 2.05 3.09 -7.32
N ILE A 32 0.92 3.11 -6.61
CA ILE A 32 -0.38 3.49 -7.18
C ILE A 32 -0.29 4.90 -7.78
N LYS A 33 0.19 5.88 -7.01
CA LYS A 33 0.34 7.26 -7.52
C LYS A 33 1.21 7.34 -8.76
N VAL A 34 2.35 6.64 -8.78
CA VAL A 34 3.26 6.65 -9.95
C VAL A 34 2.61 5.98 -11.16
N VAL A 35 1.95 4.84 -10.99
CA VAL A 35 1.29 4.12 -12.10
C VAL A 35 0.04 4.85 -12.58
N ASP A 36 -0.71 5.53 -11.72
CA ASP A 36 -1.82 6.40 -12.14
C ASP A 36 -1.30 7.59 -12.95
N THR A 37 -0.18 8.19 -12.52
CA THR A 37 0.51 9.22 -13.31
C THR A 37 0.94 8.67 -14.68
N LEU A 38 1.40 7.41 -14.74
CA LEU A 38 1.72 6.75 -16.02
C LEU A 38 0.52 6.65 -16.92
N LYS A 39 -0.61 6.21 -16.39
CA LYS A 39 -1.86 6.05 -17.14
C LYS A 39 -2.37 7.38 -17.66
N SER A 40 -2.31 8.43 -16.85
CA SER A 40 -2.67 9.79 -17.29
C SER A 40 -1.76 10.24 -18.43
N GLN A 41 -0.44 10.22 -18.23
CA GLN A 41 0.55 10.59 -19.25
C GLN A 41 0.37 9.76 -20.54
N TYR A 42 0.09 8.47 -20.42
CA TYR A 42 -0.17 7.59 -21.56
C TYR A 42 -1.42 8.02 -22.32
N THR A 43 -2.51 8.32 -21.62
CA THR A 43 -3.78 8.74 -22.24
C THR A 43 -3.62 10.06 -22.98
N ASP A 44 -2.94 11.03 -22.37
CA ASP A 44 -2.65 12.34 -22.99
C ASP A 44 -1.81 12.16 -24.26
N LEU A 45 -0.70 11.41 -24.17
CA LEU A 45 0.18 11.18 -25.33
C LEU A 45 -0.46 10.32 -26.41
N LEU A 46 -1.39 9.42 -26.05
CA LEU A 46 -2.12 8.61 -27.02
C LEU A 46 -3.08 9.47 -27.84
N ALA A 47 -3.69 10.48 -27.22
CA ALA A 47 -4.55 11.45 -27.92
C ALA A 47 -3.74 12.35 -28.88
N GLU A 48 -2.54 12.77 -28.47
CA GLU A 48 -1.64 13.58 -29.29
C GLU A 48 -0.98 12.80 -30.43
N LYS A 49 -0.51 11.58 -30.18
CA LYS A 49 0.29 10.78 -31.11
C LYS A 49 -0.55 9.73 -31.85
N LYS A 50 -1.57 10.20 -32.55
CA LYS A 50 -2.43 9.35 -33.39
C LYS A 50 -1.56 8.59 -34.42
N GLY A 51 -1.73 7.27 -34.49
CA GLY A 51 -1.02 6.39 -35.44
C GLY A 51 0.24 5.72 -34.90
N LYS A 52 0.75 6.08 -33.70
CA LYS A 52 1.84 5.34 -33.05
C LYS A 52 1.36 4.07 -32.35
N ALA A 53 2.25 3.08 -32.25
CA ALA A 53 1.94 1.85 -31.51
C ALA A 53 1.69 2.17 -30.03
N LYS A 54 0.59 1.64 -29.47
CA LYS A 54 0.21 1.88 -28.06
C LYS A 54 1.35 1.60 -27.08
N LEU A 55 2.12 0.54 -27.34
CA LEU A 55 3.26 0.16 -26.51
C LEU A 55 4.38 1.22 -26.54
N GLU A 56 4.73 1.73 -27.73
CA GLU A 56 5.73 2.80 -27.88
C GLU A 56 5.28 4.08 -27.14
N VAL A 57 4.00 4.43 -27.23
CA VAL A 57 3.45 5.59 -26.52
C VAL A 57 3.53 5.41 -25.00
N ALA A 58 3.23 4.22 -24.49
CA ALA A 58 3.31 3.91 -23.06
C ALA A 58 4.75 3.89 -22.53
N GLU A 59 5.72 3.39 -23.31
CA GLU A 59 7.14 3.47 -22.95
C GLU A 59 7.64 4.92 -22.90
N LEU A 60 7.26 5.75 -23.87
CA LEU A 60 7.58 7.18 -23.89
C LEU A 60 6.94 7.93 -22.71
N ALA A 61 5.70 7.58 -22.35
CA ALA A 61 5.02 8.15 -21.18
C ALA A 61 5.79 7.88 -19.89
N LEU A 62 6.32 6.66 -19.74
CA LEU A 62 7.13 6.25 -18.59
C LEU A 62 8.43 7.04 -18.49
N GLU A 63 9.17 7.15 -19.60
CA GLU A 63 10.42 7.92 -19.66
C GLU A 63 10.21 9.40 -19.31
N LYS A 64 9.18 10.02 -19.87
CA LYS A 64 8.83 11.42 -19.59
C LYS A 64 8.44 11.64 -18.15
N MET A 65 7.67 10.73 -17.57
CA MET A 65 7.25 10.83 -16.19
C MET A 65 8.43 10.66 -15.22
N CYS A 66 9.27 9.64 -15.41
CA CYS A 66 10.43 9.44 -14.54
C CYS A 66 11.45 10.59 -14.60
N SER A 67 11.53 11.27 -15.75
CA SER A 67 12.33 12.49 -15.89
C SER A 67 11.80 13.69 -15.07
N LYS A 68 10.51 13.69 -14.69
CA LYS A 68 9.87 14.78 -13.92
C LYS A 68 9.98 14.58 -12.40
N PHE A 69 10.12 13.35 -11.92
CA PHE A 69 10.16 13.05 -10.47
C PHE A 69 11.50 13.38 -9.78
N LYS A 70 12.24 14.36 -10.28
CA LYS A 70 13.54 14.77 -9.72
C LYS A 70 13.45 15.32 -8.30
N ASN A 71 12.28 15.84 -7.90
CA ASN A 71 12.07 16.55 -6.64
C ASN A 71 11.41 15.70 -5.53
N ASN A 72 10.99 14.47 -5.81
CA ASN A 72 10.38 13.58 -4.82
C ASN A 72 11.22 12.30 -4.66
N PRO A 73 11.94 12.13 -3.53
CA PRO A 73 12.83 10.99 -3.32
C PRO A 73 12.16 9.62 -3.46
N LYS A 74 10.88 9.48 -3.06
CA LYS A 74 10.16 8.20 -3.10
C LYS A 74 9.74 7.83 -4.51
N GLU A 75 9.25 8.81 -5.27
CA GLU A 75 8.90 8.62 -6.68
C GLU A 75 10.16 8.37 -7.52
N LYS A 76 11.25 9.09 -7.25
CA LYS A 76 12.56 8.84 -7.88
C LYS A 76 13.07 7.42 -7.59
N LYS A 77 12.99 6.97 -6.33
CA LYS A 77 13.36 5.59 -5.94
C LYS A 77 12.49 4.57 -6.69
N LEU A 78 11.19 4.80 -6.80
CA LEU A 78 10.30 3.91 -7.54
C LEU A 78 10.65 3.88 -9.03
N CYS A 79 10.95 5.03 -9.65
CA CYS A 79 11.36 5.10 -11.04
C CYS A 79 12.64 4.32 -11.34
N TYR A 80 13.63 4.35 -10.44
CA TYR A 80 14.83 3.51 -10.54
C TYR A 80 14.49 2.02 -10.67
N PHE A 81 13.47 1.54 -9.94
CA PHE A 81 12.99 0.17 -10.07
C PHE A 81 12.08 -0.06 -11.28
N LEU A 82 11.37 0.98 -11.73
CA LEU A 82 10.43 0.91 -12.84
C LEU A 82 11.13 0.90 -14.21
N GLU A 83 12.27 1.58 -14.36
CA GLU A 83 13.07 1.62 -15.59
C GLU A 83 13.43 0.24 -16.15
N PRO A 84 14.02 -0.71 -15.39
CA PRO A 84 14.27 -2.06 -15.89
C PRO A 84 12.97 -2.82 -16.19
N MET A 85 11.84 -2.38 -15.63
CA MET A 85 10.51 -2.95 -15.85
C MET A 85 9.67 -2.21 -16.89
N LYS A 86 10.26 -1.24 -17.62
CA LYS A 86 9.55 -0.33 -18.54
C LYS A 86 8.61 -1.06 -19.49
N LYS A 87 9.09 -2.11 -20.16
CA LYS A 87 8.30 -2.89 -21.12
C LYS A 87 7.10 -3.59 -20.49
N ASP A 88 7.28 -4.12 -19.28
CA ASP A 88 6.21 -4.83 -18.57
C ASP A 88 5.16 -3.86 -18.05
N ALA A 89 5.58 -2.77 -17.41
CA ALA A 89 4.69 -1.71 -16.94
C ALA A 89 3.90 -1.09 -18.11
N ALA A 90 4.58 -0.77 -19.21
CA ALA A 90 3.97 -0.23 -20.42
C ALA A 90 2.91 -1.19 -21.00
N ARG A 91 3.23 -2.48 -21.15
CA ARG A 91 2.26 -3.49 -21.61
C ARG A 91 1.01 -3.52 -20.72
N GLN A 92 1.19 -3.58 -19.40
CA GLN A 92 0.05 -3.66 -18.48
C GLN A 92 -0.83 -2.40 -18.52
N VAL A 93 -0.24 -1.21 -18.72
CA VAL A 93 -0.98 0.03 -18.95
C VAL A 93 -1.75 0.02 -20.27
N THR A 94 -1.13 -0.45 -21.36
CA THR A 94 -1.82 -0.55 -22.67
C THR A 94 -3.00 -1.53 -22.65
N PHE A 95 -2.98 -2.53 -21.77
CA PHE A 95 -4.08 -3.46 -21.56
C PHE A 95 -5.18 -2.91 -20.64
N GLY A 96 -5.04 -1.69 -20.12
CA GLY A 96 -6.05 -1.08 -19.24
C GLY A 96 -6.18 -1.78 -17.89
N LYS A 97 -5.14 -2.48 -17.44
CA LYS A 97 -5.18 -3.22 -16.18
C LYS A 97 -5.33 -2.27 -14.98
N ASP A 98 -6.05 -2.70 -13.95
CA ASP A 98 -6.19 -1.96 -12.70
C ASP A 98 -4.83 -1.61 -12.05
N THR A 99 -4.72 -0.41 -11.48
CA THR A 99 -3.45 0.14 -10.96
C THR A 99 -2.89 -0.71 -9.80
N LEU A 100 -3.74 -1.10 -8.85
CA LEU A 100 -3.31 -1.93 -7.73
C LEU A 100 -2.82 -3.30 -8.23
N LYS A 101 -3.49 -3.89 -9.22
CA LYS A 101 -3.04 -5.15 -9.84
C LYS A 101 -1.70 -5.00 -10.55
N ILE A 102 -1.44 -3.88 -11.23
CA ILE A 102 -0.12 -3.59 -11.82
C ILE A 102 0.94 -3.57 -10.73
N CYS A 103 0.72 -2.80 -9.65
CA CYS A 103 1.66 -2.72 -8.53
C CYS A 103 1.93 -4.08 -7.86
N LYS A 104 0.90 -4.92 -7.70
CA LYS A 104 1.06 -6.27 -7.15
C LYS A 104 1.90 -7.17 -8.06
N ASP A 105 1.73 -7.08 -9.38
CA ASP A 105 2.53 -7.88 -10.31
C ASP A 105 3.97 -7.39 -10.44
N LEU A 106 4.19 -6.07 -10.38
CA LEU A 106 5.54 -5.50 -10.25
C LEU A 106 6.20 -5.96 -8.95
N THR A 107 5.43 -6.03 -7.86
CA THR A 107 5.91 -6.48 -6.54
C THR A 107 6.37 -7.93 -6.52
N LYS A 108 5.72 -8.81 -7.28
CA LYS A 108 6.15 -10.21 -7.44
C LYS A 108 7.55 -10.32 -8.06
N LYS A 109 7.97 -9.34 -8.85
CA LYS A 109 9.28 -9.29 -9.51
C LYS A 109 10.30 -8.49 -8.70
N ASN A 110 9.86 -7.45 -8.00
CA ASN A 110 10.68 -6.67 -7.09
C ASN A 110 9.83 -6.18 -5.91
N PRO A 111 10.10 -6.64 -4.67
CA PRO A 111 9.28 -6.29 -3.50
C PRO A 111 9.28 -4.80 -3.15
N GLU A 112 10.21 -4.00 -3.68
CA GLU A 112 10.32 -2.57 -3.39
C GLU A 112 9.09 -1.76 -3.85
N PHE A 113 8.37 -2.20 -4.89
CA PHE A 113 7.24 -1.43 -5.46
C PHE A 113 6.14 -1.11 -4.44
N CYS A 114 5.72 -2.08 -3.63
CA CYS A 114 4.70 -1.88 -2.59
C CYS A 114 5.27 -1.64 -1.19
N SER A 115 6.60 -1.77 -1.03
CA SER A 115 7.29 -1.55 0.24
C SER A 115 7.65 -0.08 0.45
N ILE A 116 7.92 0.67 -0.62
CA ILE A 116 8.04 2.13 -0.57
C ILE A 116 6.66 2.71 -0.29
N ARG A 117 6.46 3.27 0.90
CA ARG A 117 5.22 3.94 1.34
C ARG A 117 5.53 5.35 1.87
N PHE A 118 4.56 6.25 1.92
CA PHE A 118 4.70 7.54 2.60
C PHE A 118 4.90 7.33 4.12
N PRO A 119 5.52 8.28 4.83
CA PRO A 119 5.66 8.18 6.28
C PRO A 119 4.25 8.10 6.89
N ILE A 120 4.07 7.27 7.91
CA ILE A 120 2.79 7.25 8.62
C ILE A 120 2.80 8.50 9.49
N LYS A 121 1.99 9.51 9.13
CA LYS A 121 1.80 10.68 9.99
C LYS A 121 1.05 10.24 11.24
N THR A 122 1.75 10.18 12.36
CA THR A 122 1.17 10.12 13.70
C THR A 122 1.26 11.52 14.30
N GLU A 123 0.17 12.00 14.88
CA GLU A 123 0.18 13.22 15.69
C GLU A 123 0.59 12.84 17.12
N ALA A 124 1.17 13.77 17.88
CA ALA A 124 1.51 13.52 19.28
C ALA A 124 0.26 13.08 20.07
N GLY A 125 0.33 11.94 20.76
CA GLY A 125 -0.82 11.34 21.43
C GLY A 125 -1.70 10.46 20.52
N ALA A 126 -1.20 10.03 19.37
CA ALA A 126 -1.90 9.10 18.50
C ALA A 126 -2.22 7.77 19.21
N ASP A 127 -3.44 7.28 19.01
CA ASP A 127 -3.84 5.96 19.48
C ASP A 127 -3.27 4.87 18.57
N TYR A 128 -2.03 4.45 18.85
CA TYR A 128 -1.33 3.38 18.11
C TYR A 128 -2.10 2.05 18.12
N SER A 129 -3.03 1.81 19.07
CA SER A 129 -3.80 0.57 19.10
C SER A 129 -4.69 0.38 17.87
N LYS A 130 -5.04 1.47 17.17
CA LYS A 130 -5.83 1.46 15.93
C LYS A 130 -5.03 1.03 14.70
N LEU A 131 -3.71 1.13 14.75
CA LEU A 131 -2.84 0.75 13.64
C LEU A 131 -2.60 -0.76 13.61
N ARG A 132 -2.21 -1.30 12.46
CA ARG A 132 -1.86 -2.72 12.31
C ARG A 132 -0.41 -2.97 12.70
N VAL A 133 -0.09 -4.20 13.09
CA VAL A 133 1.29 -4.58 13.46
C VAL A 133 2.33 -4.20 12.39
N LYS A 134 1.99 -4.29 11.11
CA LYS A 134 2.87 -3.86 10.01
C LYS A 134 3.14 -2.36 10.02
N GLU A 135 2.13 -1.56 10.32
CA GLU A 135 2.24 -0.10 10.44
C GLU A 135 3.04 0.27 11.70
N LEU A 136 2.78 -0.40 12.83
CA LEU A 136 3.53 -0.21 14.07
C LEU A 136 5.03 -0.48 13.86
N LYS A 137 5.37 -1.62 13.25
CA LYS A 137 6.75 -1.98 12.90
C LYS A 137 7.40 -0.95 11.96
N LYS A 138 6.62 -0.38 11.04
CA LYS A 138 7.11 0.64 10.12
C LYS A 138 7.44 1.94 10.86
N ILE A 139 6.58 2.41 11.76
CA ILE A 139 6.86 3.61 12.56
C ILE A 139 8.11 3.40 13.42
N LEU A 140 8.24 2.24 14.09
CA LEU A 140 9.45 1.91 14.84
C LEU A 140 10.71 1.92 13.96
N SER A 141 10.64 1.34 12.76
CA SER A 141 11.74 1.37 11.79
C SER A 141 12.06 2.78 11.29
N GLU A 142 11.06 3.63 11.09
CA GLU A 142 11.24 5.03 10.68
C GLU A 142 11.91 5.85 11.81
N ARG A 143 11.61 5.55 13.07
CA ARG A 143 12.28 6.10 14.27
C ARG A 143 13.66 5.48 14.55
N GLY A 144 14.08 4.46 13.78
CA GLY A 144 15.33 3.72 14.01
C GLY A 144 15.32 2.83 15.27
N VAL A 145 14.13 2.51 15.81
CA VAL A 145 13.96 1.72 17.03
C VAL A 145 13.68 0.26 16.66
N SER A 146 14.48 -0.65 17.20
CA SER A 146 14.19 -2.09 17.13
C SER A 146 13.37 -2.55 18.35
N CYS A 147 12.45 -3.50 18.13
CA CYS A 147 11.55 -4.05 19.15
C CYS A 147 11.96 -5.49 19.44
N ASN A 148 13.00 -5.68 20.26
CA ASN A 148 13.49 -7.01 20.63
C ASN A 148 12.54 -7.64 21.66
N GLY A 149 11.95 -8.80 21.34
CA GLY A 149 11.01 -9.51 22.23
C GLY A 149 9.54 -9.11 22.09
N CYS A 150 9.19 -8.25 21.12
CA CYS A 150 7.79 -7.88 20.87
C CYS A 150 7.08 -8.98 20.09
N VAL A 151 6.18 -9.71 20.77
CA VAL A 151 5.45 -10.86 20.19
C VAL A 151 4.01 -10.45 19.90
N GLU A 152 3.38 -9.75 20.83
CA GLU A 152 1.99 -9.33 20.73
C GLU A 152 1.86 -7.90 20.22
N LYS A 153 0.68 -7.56 19.67
CA LYS A 153 0.40 -6.20 19.18
C LYS A 153 0.58 -5.14 20.28
N SER A 154 0.19 -5.47 21.51
CA SER A 154 0.36 -4.64 22.70
C SER A 154 1.82 -4.27 22.96
N ASP A 155 2.77 -5.16 22.68
CA ASP A 155 4.20 -4.89 22.90
C ASP A 155 4.70 -3.81 21.93
N PHE A 156 4.29 -3.89 20.66
CA PHE A 156 4.61 -2.86 19.66
C PHE A 156 3.98 -1.51 20.01
N VAL A 157 2.73 -1.50 20.49
CA VAL A 157 2.04 -0.28 20.92
C VAL A 157 2.77 0.37 22.10
N LYS A 158 3.11 -0.39 23.14
CA LYS A 158 3.87 0.10 24.29
C LYS A 158 5.21 0.69 23.85
N LYS A 159 5.94 -0.01 22.97
CA LYS A 159 7.24 0.48 22.49
C LYS A 159 7.13 1.79 21.71
N LEU A 160 6.05 1.99 20.97
CA LEU A 160 5.79 3.23 20.24
C LEU A 160 5.44 4.40 21.17
N GLN A 161 4.70 4.15 22.25
CA GLN A 161 4.42 5.14 23.27
C GLN A 161 5.70 5.56 24.02
N GLU A 162 6.56 4.60 24.39
CA GLU A 162 7.86 4.87 25.03
C GLU A 162 8.77 5.75 24.16
N THR A 163 8.66 5.62 22.84
CA THR A 163 9.54 6.28 21.86
C THR A 163 8.85 7.41 21.09
N GLU A 164 7.71 7.90 21.59
CA GLU A 164 6.96 9.00 20.96
C GLU A 164 7.76 10.31 20.94
N HIS A 165 8.61 10.55 21.94
CA HIS A 165 9.51 11.70 21.98
C HIS A 165 10.62 11.68 20.91
N MET A 166 10.77 10.57 20.17
CA MET A 166 11.76 10.40 19.10
C MET A 166 11.15 10.64 17.70
N GLU A 167 9.95 11.22 17.62
CA GLU A 167 9.35 11.59 16.34
C GLU A 167 10.21 12.65 15.61
N LEU A 168 10.57 12.35 14.36
CA LEU A 168 11.32 13.21 13.43
C LEU A 168 10.40 14.17 12.68
#